data_AF-A0A1F5ACN2-F1
#
_entry.id   AF-A0A1F5ACN2-F1
#
_cell.length_a   1.000
_cell.length_b   1.000
_cell.length_c   1.000
_cell.angle_alpha   90.00
_cell.angle_beta   90.00
_cell.angle_gamma   90.00
#
_symmetry.space_group_name_H-M   'P 1'
#
loop_
_entity.id
_entity.type
_entity.pdbx_description
1 polymer ?
#
loop_
_entity_poly.entity_id
_entity_poly.type
_entity_poly.pdbx_seq_one_letter_code
_entity_poly.pdbx_strand_id
1 'polypeptide(L)'
;MEEKIVVPQRPMKSPGLAGILSVIFPIGVGALYNGQWKKALLHLLILFGLINAIVHGGSGLMFGLLIAAFYFYQIFDSVQSAKAINAAAANLPQAEAVLMGGDVVSSGSVFWGIFLIVLGVLLILANFEIILYRTIGDYWPLAVIVIGVKLVLESMAKSKEGK
;
A
#
# COMPACT_ATOMS: atom_id res chain seq x y z
N MET A 1 34.91 -30.60 2.11
CA MET A 1 34.46 -29.78 3.24
C MET A 1 33.38 -28.88 2.68
N GLU A 2 32.12 -29.17 2.98
CA GLU A 2 31.02 -28.30 2.60
C GLU A 2 31.16 -27.01 3.40
N GLU A 3 31.54 -25.94 2.72
CA GLU A 3 31.61 -24.61 3.30
C GLU A 3 30.18 -24.20 3.63
N LYS A 4 29.78 -24.44 4.88
CA LYS A 4 28.53 -23.97 5.45
C LYS A 4 28.55 -22.45 5.37
N ILE A 5 27.96 -21.91 4.30
CA ILE A 5 27.72 -20.47 4.15
C ILE A 5 26.87 -20.06 5.35
N VAL A 6 27.51 -19.56 6.39
CA VAL A 6 26.83 -18.92 7.52
C VAL A 6 26.32 -17.60 6.95
N VAL A 7 25.14 -17.64 6.35
CA VAL A 7 24.40 -16.44 5.97
C VAL A 7 24.26 -15.64 7.26
N PRO A 8 24.83 -14.42 7.35
CA PRO A 8 24.69 -13.61 8.56
C PRO A 8 23.20 -13.41 8.80
N GLN A 9 22.70 -14.01 9.89
CA GLN A 9 21.31 -13.91 10.32
C GLN A 9 21.01 -12.43 10.48
N ARG A 10 20.17 -11.87 9.60
CA ARG A 10 19.76 -10.47 9.71
C ARG A 10 19.05 -10.31 11.07
N PRO A 11 19.41 -9.31 11.89
CA PRO A 11 18.80 -9.13 13.20
C PRO A 11 17.28 -8.97 13.05
N MET A 12 16.52 -9.73 13.83
CA MET A 12 15.06 -9.72 13.80
C MET A 12 14.54 -8.30 14.11
N LYS A 13 13.64 -7.80 13.27
CA LYS A 13 13.01 -6.48 13.43
C LYS A 13 11.81 -6.58 14.35
N SER A 14 11.48 -5.51 15.07
CA SER A 14 10.26 -5.44 15.88
C SER A 14 9.09 -4.92 15.03
N PRO A 15 8.05 -5.73 14.74
CA PRO A 15 6.90 -5.25 13.97
C PRO A 15 6.08 -4.21 14.74
N GLY A 16 6.00 -4.35 16.06
CA GLY A 16 5.34 -3.36 16.92
C GLY A 16 6.03 -2.00 16.85
N LEU A 17 7.36 -1.98 16.86
CA LEU A 17 8.12 -0.73 16.74
C LEU A 17 7.96 -0.11 15.35
N ALA A 18 7.94 -0.93 14.28
CA ALA A 18 7.70 -0.44 12.91
C ALA A 18 6.32 0.22 12.78
N GLY A 19 5.29 -0.34 13.43
CA GLY A 19 3.95 0.25 13.49
C GLY A 19 3.91 1.55 14.27
N ILE A 20 4.46 1.58 15.49
CA ILE A 20 4.53 2.78 16.33
C ILE A 20 5.25 3.93 15.61
N LEU A 21 6.33 3.61 14.89
CA LEU A 21 7.10 4.63 14.17
C LEU A 21 6.33 5.22 12.98
N SER A 22 5.51 4.41 12.28
CA SER A 22 4.58 4.91 11.26
C SER A 22 3.45 5.76 11.84
N VAL A 23 2.96 5.42 13.05
CA VAL A 23 1.90 6.18 13.73
C VAL A 23 2.39 7.59 14.09
N ILE A 24 3.59 7.67 14.70
CA ILE A 24 4.16 8.94 15.19
C ILE A 24 4.61 9.81 14.01
N PHE A 25 5.19 9.21 12.97
CA PHE A 25 5.70 9.92 11.81
C PHE A 25 5.15 9.33 10.50
N PRO A 26 4.02 9.83 9.99
CA PRO A 26 3.35 9.31 8.79
C PRO A 26 4.04 9.65 7.45
N ILE A 27 5.37 9.79 7.49
CA ILE A 27 6.24 10.14 6.37
C ILE A 27 7.03 8.89 5.95
N GLY A 28 6.41 7.71 5.98
CA GLY A 28 7.08 6.46 5.63
C GLY A 28 8.19 6.04 6.59
N VAL A 29 8.19 6.52 7.84
CA VAL A 29 9.27 6.27 8.80
C VAL A 29 9.31 4.80 9.26
N GLY A 30 8.17 4.11 9.34
CA GLY A 30 8.15 2.66 9.56
C GLY A 30 8.80 1.87 8.41
N ALA A 31 8.67 2.33 7.16
CA ALA A 31 9.36 1.73 6.02
C ALA A 31 10.88 2.01 6.05
N LEU A 32 11.29 3.20 6.49
CA LEU A 32 12.68 3.54 6.79
C LEU A 32 13.30 2.62 7.85
N TYR A 33 12.60 2.37 8.96
CA TYR A 33 13.02 1.41 10.00
C TYR A 33 13.19 -0.01 9.43
N ASN A 34 12.29 -0.38 8.52
CA ASN A 34 12.39 -1.64 7.79
C ASN A 34 13.52 -1.67 6.74
N GLY A 35 14.23 -0.56 6.51
CA GLY A 35 15.32 -0.45 5.54
C GLY A 35 14.82 -0.35 4.09
N GLN A 36 13.52 -0.09 3.90
CA GLN A 36 12.85 -0.03 2.60
C GLN A 36 12.81 1.41 2.09
N TRP A 37 13.98 1.97 1.75
CA TRP A 37 14.13 3.38 1.34
C TRP A 37 13.25 3.79 0.15
N LYS A 38 13.11 2.91 -0.85
CA LYS A 38 12.23 3.17 -2.00
C LYS A 38 10.78 3.36 -1.59
N LYS A 39 10.27 2.52 -0.67
CA LYS A 39 8.92 2.65 -0.11
C LYS A 39 8.79 3.91 0.72
N ALA A 40 9.77 4.24 1.57
CA ALA A 40 9.72 5.46 2.38
C ALA A 40 9.63 6.72 1.49
N LEU A 41 10.44 6.79 0.43
CA LEU A 41 10.40 7.89 -0.54
C LEU A 41 9.05 7.95 -1.27
N LEU A 42 8.50 6.81 -1.68
CA LEU A 42 7.19 6.75 -2.31
C LEU A 42 6.09 7.28 -1.37
N HIS A 43 6.14 6.91 -0.08
CA HIS A 43 5.16 7.39 0.88
C HIS A 43 5.21 8.91 1.06
N LEU A 44 6.43 9.46 1.13
CA LEU A 44 6.66 10.91 1.16
C LEU A 44 6.07 11.61 -0.08
N LEU A 45 6.37 11.09 -1.27
CA LEU A 45 5.91 11.69 -2.54
C LEU A 45 4.39 11.64 -2.67
N ILE A 46 3.76 10.53 -2.28
CA ILE A 46 2.29 10.40 -2.30
C ILE A 46 1.66 11.37 -1.32
N LEU A 47 2.16 11.45 -0.08
CA LEU A 47 1.61 12.38 0.92
C LEU A 47 1.74 13.83 0.44
N PHE A 48 2.91 14.19 -0.08
CA PHE A 48 3.15 15.52 -0.64
C PHE A 48 2.20 15.82 -1.81
N GLY A 49 2.02 14.87 -2.72
CA GLY A 49 1.09 15.00 -3.85
C GLY A 49 -0.37 15.16 -3.41
N LEU A 50 -0.81 14.40 -2.39
CA LEU A 50 -2.16 14.51 -1.83
C LEU A 50 -2.40 15.87 -1.16
N ILE A 51 -1.42 16.37 -0.39
CA ILE A 51 -1.50 17.70 0.23
C ILE A 51 -1.51 18.78 -0.87
N ASN A 52 -0.63 18.67 -1.85
CA ASN A 52 -0.57 19.62 -2.97
C ASN A 52 -1.90 19.65 -3.75
N ALA A 53 -2.54 18.50 -3.96
CA ALA A 53 -3.84 18.40 -4.61
C ALA A 53 -4.95 19.13 -3.82
N ILE A 54 -4.96 19.04 -2.48
CA ILE A 54 -5.90 19.81 -1.64
C ILE A 54 -5.66 21.32 -1.82
N VAL A 55 -4.40 21.74 -1.76
CA VAL A 55 -4.03 23.16 -1.80
C VAL A 55 -4.36 23.81 -3.14
N HIS A 56 -4.29 23.07 -4.26
CA HIS A 56 -4.46 23.61 -5.62
C HIS A 56 -5.84 23.32 -6.24
N GLY A 57 -6.88 23.14 -5.41
CA GLY A 57 -8.27 23.10 -5.88
C GLY A 57 -8.89 21.71 -6.00
N GLY A 58 -8.21 20.66 -5.53
CA GLY A 58 -8.81 19.35 -5.34
C GLY A 58 -9.92 19.37 -4.27
N SER A 59 -10.90 18.46 -4.38
CA SER A 59 -11.96 18.32 -3.39
C SER A 59 -11.39 17.96 -2.01
N GLY A 60 -11.41 18.90 -1.07
CA GLY A 60 -10.81 18.74 0.26
C GLY A 60 -11.33 17.53 1.04
N LEU A 61 -12.62 17.19 0.88
CA LEU A 61 -13.21 15.98 1.50
C LEU A 61 -12.56 14.70 0.94
N MET A 62 -12.32 14.64 -0.36
CA MET A 62 -11.88 13.42 -1.04
C MET A 62 -10.41 13.16 -0.80
N PHE A 63 -9.58 14.19 -0.99
CA PHE A 63 -8.16 14.07 -0.68
C PHE A 63 -7.91 13.97 0.82
N GLY A 64 -8.76 14.57 1.68
CA GLY A 64 -8.72 14.36 3.13
C GLY A 64 -8.99 12.91 3.53
N LEU A 65 -10.01 12.27 2.96
CA LEU A 65 -10.28 10.85 3.16
C LEU A 65 -9.17 9.96 2.61
N LEU A 66 -8.57 10.30 1.45
CA LEU A 66 -7.42 9.59 0.90
C LEU A 66 -6.20 9.70 1.80
N ILE A 67 -5.92 10.88 2.36
CA ILE A 67 -4.83 11.06 3.35
C ILE A 67 -5.09 10.21 4.60
N ALA A 68 -6.32 10.18 5.10
CA ALA A 68 -6.69 9.36 6.26
C ALA A 68 -6.52 7.85 5.97
N ALA A 69 -7.03 7.36 4.84
CA ALA A 69 -6.86 5.97 4.42
C ALA A 69 -5.38 5.62 4.23
N PHE A 70 -4.62 6.53 3.60
CA PHE A 70 -3.19 6.38 3.38
C PHE A 70 -2.38 6.35 4.67
N TYR A 71 -2.76 7.15 5.67
CA TYR A 71 -2.18 7.12 7.02
C TYR A 71 -2.31 5.74 7.66
N PHE A 72 -3.52 5.16 7.69
CA PHE A 72 -3.72 3.83 8.26
C PHE A 72 -3.00 2.74 7.46
N TYR A 73 -3.03 2.83 6.13
CA TYR A 73 -2.31 1.91 5.25
C TYR A 73 -0.81 1.86 5.57
N GLN A 74 -0.16 3.00 5.80
CA GLN A 74 1.28 3.07 6.12
C GLN A 74 1.65 2.32 7.42
N ILE A 75 0.73 2.27 8.38
CA ILE A 75 0.93 1.56 9.64
C ILE A 75 0.88 0.05 9.40
N PHE A 76 -0.11 -0.43 8.66
CA PHE A 76 -0.21 -1.85 8.32
C PHE A 76 0.93 -2.30 7.41
N ASP A 77 1.31 -1.51 6.39
CA ASP A 77 2.43 -1.83 5.49
C ASP A 77 3.75 -1.96 6.25
N SER A 78 4.02 -1.11 7.24
CA SER A 78 5.26 -1.19 8.02
C SER A 78 5.30 -2.41 8.96
N VAL A 79 4.18 -2.74 9.59
CA VAL A 79 4.07 -3.94 10.44
C VAL A 79 4.21 -5.20 9.60
N GLN A 80 3.49 -5.28 8.48
CA GLN A 80 3.52 -6.44 7.58
C GLN A 80 4.91 -6.62 6.97
N SER A 81 5.53 -5.53 6.53
CA SER A 81 6.90 -5.53 6.00
C SER A 81 7.93 -6.01 7.02
N ALA A 82 7.78 -5.63 8.30
CA ALA A 82 8.66 -6.11 9.36
C ALA A 82 8.49 -7.63 9.61
N LYS A 83 7.25 -8.12 9.62
CA LYS A 83 6.96 -9.57 9.74
C LYS A 83 7.53 -10.35 8.57
N ALA A 84 7.39 -9.84 7.34
CA ALA A 84 7.94 -10.46 6.14
C ALA A 84 9.48 -10.53 6.18
N ILE A 85 10.15 -9.47 6.65
CA ILE A 85 11.61 -9.46 6.83
C ILE A 85 12.04 -10.51 7.86
N ASN A 86 11.31 -10.66 8.95
CA ASN A 86 11.59 -11.67 9.97
C ASN A 86 11.37 -13.09 9.45
N ALA A 87 10.28 -13.31 8.70
CA ALA A 87 9.98 -14.61 8.09
C ALA A 87 11.07 -15.02 7.09
N ALA A 88 11.53 -14.08 6.27
CA ALA A 88 12.64 -14.29 5.34
C ALA A 88 13.98 -14.54 6.06
N ALA A 89 14.21 -13.91 7.22
CA ALA A 89 15.40 -14.15 8.03
C ALA A 89 15.41 -15.55 8.70
N ALA A 90 14.23 -16.12 8.95
CA ALA A 90 14.05 -17.42 9.61
C ALA A 90 14.04 -18.63 8.66
N ASN A 91 14.22 -18.45 7.34
CA ASN A 91 14.10 -19.50 6.31
C ASN A 91 12.79 -20.32 6.41
N LEU A 92 11.70 -19.70 6.86
CA LEU A 92 10.40 -20.36 6.92
C LEU A 92 9.88 -20.67 5.50
N PRO A 93 9.21 -21.82 5.28
CA PRO A 93 8.58 -22.15 4.00
C PRO A 93 7.74 -20.99 3.46
N GLN A 94 7.81 -20.72 2.15
CA GLN A 94 7.13 -19.58 1.51
C GLN A 94 5.62 -19.53 1.84
N ALA A 95 4.98 -20.68 2.09
CA ALA A 95 3.59 -20.75 2.53
C ALA A 95 3.35 -20.09 3.91
N GLU A 96 4.23 -20.28 4.88
CA GLU A 96 4.16 -19.65 6.21
C GLU A 96 4.61 -18.19 6.15
N ALA A 97 5.53 -17.85 5.24
CA ALA A 97 5.92 -16.47 4.97
C ALA A 97 4.75 -15.65 4.39
N VAL A 98 3.94 -16.21 3.48
CA VAL A 98 2.71 -15.59 2.96
C VAL A 98 1.64 -15.47 4.06
N LEU A 99 1.45 -16.52 4.88
CA LEU A 99 0.51 -16.49 6.01
C LEU A 99 0.90 -15.52 7.13
N MET A 100 2.20 -15.28 7.33
CA MET A 100 2.73 -14.31 8.31
C MET A 100 3.01 -12.92 7.71
N GLY A 101 2.76 -12.73 6.42
CA GLY A 101 2.69 -11.42 5.78
C GLY A 101 3.55 -11.18 4.54
N GLY A 102 3.77 -12.20 3.71
CA GLY A 102 4.19 -12.04 2.32
C GLY A 102 3.01 -11.47 1.52
N ASP A 103 3.20 -10.39 0.77
CA ASP A 103 4.09 -10.44 -0.38
C ASP A 103 5.53 -9.92 -0.17
N VAL A 104 6.46 -10.80 -0.55
CA VAL A 104 7.79 -10.46 -1.01
C VAL A 104 7.62 -9.56 -2.23
N VAL A 105 8.07 -8.31 -2.16
CA VAL A 105 8.13 -7.43 -3.33
C VAL A 105 9.13 -8.01 -4.33
N SER A 106 8.62 -8.85 -5.25
CA SER A 106 9.29 -9.28 -6.47
C SER A 106 8.27 -9.67 -7.54
N SER A 107 7.33 -8.77 -7.78
CA SER A 107 6.92 -8.43 -9.14
C SER A 107 6.36 -7.03 -9.02
N GLY A 108 6.83 -6.08 -9.84
CA GLY A 108 6.05 -4.87 -10.06
C GLY A 108 4.71 -5.37 -10.58
N SER A 109 3.72 -5.50 -9.69
CA SER A 109 2.44 -6.09 -10.05
C SER A 109 1.97 -5.33 -11.26
N VAL A 110 1.81 -6.02 -12.38
CA VAL A 110 1.38 -5.43 -13.65
C VAL A 110 0.10 -4.60 -13.41
N PHE A 111 -0.70 -4.99 -12.43
CA PHE A 111 -1.78 -4.20 -11.85
C PHE A 111 -1.38 -2.79 -11.43
N TRP A 112 -0.35 -2.61 -10.60
CA TRP A 112 0.13 -1.29 -10.16
C TRP A 112 0.70 -0.48 -11.33
N GLY A 113 1.35 -1.12 -12.31
CA GLY A 113 1.79 -0.48 -13.54
C GLY A 113 0.62 0.03 -14.40
N ILE A 114 -0.37 -0.83 -14.65
CA ILE A 114 -1.60 -0.49 -15.38
C ILE A 114 -2.37 0.60 -14.63
N PHE A 115 -2.50 0.48 -13.31
CA PHE A 115 -3.16 1.48 -12.48
C PHE A 115 -2.48 2.86 -12.60
N LEU A 116 -1.14 2.91 -12.55
CA LEU A 116 -0.38 4.15 -12.73
C LEU A 116 -0.53 4.73 -14.14
N ILE A 117 -0.55 3.88 -15.18
CA ILE A 117 -0.76 4.31 -16.56
C ILE A 117 -2.17 4.90 -16.72
N VAL A 118 -3.19 4.20 -16.25
CA VAL A 118 -4.59 4.66 -16.31
C VAL A 118 -4.77 5.95 -15.53
N LEU A 119 -4.21 6.02 -14.32
CA LEU A 119 -4.26 7.22 -13.47
C LEU A 119 -3.53 8.39 -14.12
N GLY A 120 -2.36 8.16 -14.72
CA GLY A 120 -1.58 9.17 -15.43
C GLY A 120 -2.31 9.70 -16.67
N VAL A 121 -2.94 8.82 -17.45
CA VAL A 121 -3.78 9.20 -18.60
C VAL A 121 -4.95 10.06 -18.12
N LEU A 122 -5.67 9.64 -17.08
CA LEU A 122 -6.78 10.43 -16.51
C LEU A 122 -6.33 11.80 -16.01
N LEU A 123 -5.18 11.91 -15.36
CA LEU A 123 -4.60 13.18 -14.92
C LEU A 123 -4.24 14.10 -16.09
N ILE A 124 -3.70 13.55 -17.17
CA ILE A 124 -3.41 14.32 -18.39
C ILE A 124 -4.71 14.85 -19.00
N LEU A 125 -5.73 14.00 -19.15
CA LEU A 125 -7.04 14.43 -19.68
C LEU A 125 -7.69 15.51 -18.79
N ALA A 126 -7.52 15.41 -17.48
CA ALA A 126 -7.99 16.43 -16.54
C ALA A 126 -7.21 17.75 -16.66
N ASN A 127 -5.90 17.69 -16.98
CA ASN A 127 -5.07 18.88 -17.19
C ASN A 127 -5.44 19.65 -18.46
N PHE A 128 -5.85 18.96 -19.53
CA PHE A 128 -6.33 19.56 -20.78
C PHE A 128 -7.79 20.05 -20.72
N GLU A 129 -8.40 20.08 -19.53
CA GLU A 129 -9.83 20.37 -19.32
C GLU A 129 -10.81 19.52 -20.14
N ILE A 130 -10.35 18.40 -20.70
CA ILE A 130 -11.20 17.42 -21.41
C ILE A 130 -12.15 16.75 -20.42
N ILE A 131 -11.70 16.56 -19.17
CA ILE A 131 -12.50 16.07 -18.06
C ILE A 131 -12.36 17.05 -16.89
N LEU A 132 -13.46 17.66 -16.44
CA LEU A 132 -13.40 18.55 -15.28
C LEU A 132 -13.08 17.74 -14.01
N TYR A 133 -12.15 18.24 -13.20
CA TYR A 133 -11.83 17.68 -11.86
C TYR A 133 -13.09 17.51 -10.99
N ARG A 134 -14.08 18.39 -11.18
CA ARG A 134 -15.40 18.31 -10.53
C ARG A 134 -16.12 17.01 -10.90
N THR A 135 -16.17 16.66 -12.19
CA THR A 135 -16.84 15.44 -12.66
C THR A 135 -16.17 14.18 -12.09
N ILE A 136 -14.83 14.09 -12.08
CA ILE A 136 -14.14 12.93 -11.48
C ILE A 136 -14.42 12.85 -9.97
N GLY A 137 -14.40 14.00 -9.30
CA GLY A 137 -14.76 14.12 -7.89
C GLY A 137 -16.23 13.81 -7.60
N ASP A 138 -17.17 13.96 -8.51
CA ASP A 138 -18.58 13.67 -8.23
C ASP A 138 -18.88 12.15 -8.30
N TYR A 139 -18.12 11.40 -9.12
CA TYR A 139 -18.41 9.99 -9.41
C TYR A 139 -17.51 8.97 -8.68
N TRP A 140 -16.47 9.37 -7.92
CA TRP A 140 -15.70 8.40 -7.13
C TRP A 140 -16.52 7.55 -6.12
N PRO A 141 -17.67 7.99 -5.54
CA PRO A 141 -18.43 7.12 -4.64
C PRO A 141 -18.95 5.88 -5.38
N LEU A 142 -19.17 5.99 -6.69
CA LEU A 142 -19.57 4.86 -7.53
C LEU A 142 -18.49 3.77 -7.53
N ALA A 143 -17.22 4.13 -7.55
CA ALA A 143 -16.12 3.16 -7.49
C ALA A 143 -16.11 2.42 -6.13
N VAL A 144 -16.33 3.13 -5.02
CA VAL A 144 -16.45 2.53 -3.69
C VAL A 144 -17.64 1.59 -3.61
N ILE A 145 -18.79 2.00 -4.14
CA ILE A 145 -20.00 1.17 -4.20
C ILE A 145 -19.73 -0.10 -5.00
N VAL A 146 -19.13 0.01 -6.19
CA VAL A 146 -18.80 -1.16 -7.03
C VAL A 146 -17.86 -2.12 -6.30
N ILE A 147 -16.83 -1.61 -5.62
CA ILE A 147 -15.90 -2.43 -4.83
C ILE A 147 -16.65 -3.12 -3.68
N GLY A 148 -17.46 -2.38 -2.93
CA GLY A 148 -18.28 -2.94 -1.84
C GLY A 148 -19.23 -4.04 -2.32
N VAL A 149 -19.92 -3.81 -3.44
CA VAL A 149 -20.79 -4.81 -4.08
C VAL A 149 -20.01 -6.05 -4.47
N LYS A 150 -18.85 -5.90 -5.11
CA LYS A 150 -17.97 -7.02 -5.50
C LYS A 150 -17.58 -7.86 -4.28
N LEU A 151 -17.17 -7.22 -3.18
CA LEU A 151 -16.78 -7.90 -1.94
C LEU A 151 -17.94 -8.68 -1.31
N VAL A 152 -19.16 -8.12 -1.34
CA VAL A 152 -20.37 -8.80 -0.84
C VAL A 152 -20.68 -10.03 -1.69
N LEU A 153 -20.62 -9.91 -3.02
CA LEU A 153 -20.85 -11.02 -3.93
C LEU A 153 -19.83 -12.15 -3.74
N GLU A 154 -18.54 -11.80 -3.61
CA GLU A 154 -17.47 -12.77 -3.31
C GLU A 154 -17.66 -13.44 -1.95
N SER A 155 -18.09 -12.67 -0.92
CA SER A 155 -18.40 -13.21 0.40
C SER A 155 -19.56 -14.22 0.36
N MET A 156 -20.63 -13.92 -0.38
CA MET A 156 -21.77 -14.84 -0.55
C MET A 156 -21.41 -16.07 -1.38
N ALA A 157 -20.58 -15.92 -2.42
CA ALA A 157 -20.11 -17.03 -3.24
C ALA A 157 -19.24 -18.00 -2.41
N LYS A 158 -18.30 -17.46 -1.62
CA LYS A 158 -17.42 -18.25 -0.73
C LYS A 158 -18.19 -18.95 0.40
N SER A 159 -19.29 -18.36 0.88
CA SER A 159 -20.20 -19.00 1.84
C SER A 159 -20.99 -20.18 1.26
N LYS A 160 -21.14 -20.27 -0.07
CA LYS A 160 -21.85 -21.37 -0.74
C LYS A 160 -20.95 -22.56 -1.08
N GLU A 161 -19.65 -22.35 -1.29
CA GLU A 161 -18.66 -23.41 -1.56
C GLU A 161 -18.23 -24.18 -0.30
N GLY A 162 -18.57 -23.68 0.90
CA GLY A 162 -18.27 -24.31 2.19
C GLY A 162 -19.36 -25.23 2.76
N LYS A 163 -20.39 -25.59 1.97
CA LYS A 163 -21.41 -26.60 2.27
C LYS A 163 -21.39 -27.68 1.21
#